data_AF-A0A451ANQ6-F1
#
_entry.id   AF-A0A451ANQ6-F1
#
_cell.length_a   1.000
_cell.length_b   1.000
_cell.length_c   1.000
_cell.angle_alpha   90.00
_cell.angle_beta   90.00
_cell.angle_gamma   90.00
#
_symmetry.space_group_name_H-M   'P 1'
#
loop_
_entity.id
_entity.type
_entity.pdbx_description
1 polymer ?
#
loop_
_entity_poly.entity_id
_entity_poly.type
_entity_poly.pdbx_seq_one_letter_code
_entity_poly.pdbx_strand_id
1 'polypeptide(L)' 'HKEADASEGAKAIAWKAQKRLCGRYRTLTQAGKNTKLVCVAIARELVGFVWDIV' A
#
# COMPACT_ATOMS: atom_id res chain seq x y z
N HIS A 1 -11.74 3.66 -16.80
CA HIS A 1 -11.36 2.46 -17.58
C HIS A 1 -9.82 2.29 -17.63
N LYS A 2 -9.10 2.37 -16.49
CA LYS A 2 -7.62 2.33 -16.45
C LYS A 2 -7.05 0.99 -15.96
N GLU A 3 -7.91 0.11 -15.46
CA GLU A 3 -7.55 -1.19 -14.88
C GLU A 3 -7.43 -2.31 -15.95
N ALA A 4 -8.06 -2.11 -17.11
CA ALA A 4 -8.12 -3.10 -18.18
C ALA A 4 -6.75 -3.39 -18.85
N ASP A 5 -5.80 -2.46 -18.73
CA ASP A 5 -4.47 -2.52 -19.39
C ASP A 5 -3.31 -2.91 -18.46
N ALA A 6 -3.57 -3.15 -17.17
CA ALA A 6 -2.50 -3.55 -16.25
C ALA A 6 -2.12 -5.03 -16.43
N SER A 7 -0.82 -5.32 -16.44
CA SER A 7 -0.29 -6.71 -16.42
C SER A 7 -0.80 -7.49 -15.21
N GLU A 8 -0.99 -8.80 -15.35
CA GLU A 8 -1.36 -9.69 -14.25
C GLU A 8 -0.37 -9.62 -13.08
N GLY A 9 0.93 -9.41 -13.36
CA GLY A 9 1.95 -9.18 -12.34
C GLY A 9 1.71 -7.90 -11.55
N ALA A 10 1.39 -6.80 -12.24
CA ALA A 10 1.07 -5.52 -11.60
C ALA A 10 -0.19 -5.62 -10.73
N LYS A 11 -1.22 -6.36 -11.18
CA LYS A 11 -2.44 -6.62 -10.39
C LYS A 11 -2.14 -7.41 -9.12
N ALA A 12 -1.30 -8.45 -9.21
CA ALA A 12 -0.91 -9.25 -8.06
C ALA A 12 -0.13 -8.42 -7.02
N ILE A 13 0.80 -7.58 -7.47
CA ILE A 13 1.57 -6.67 -6.60
C ILE A 13 0.63 -5.65 -5.96
N ALA A 14 -0.27 -5.04 -6.73
CA ALA A 14 -1.25 -4.08 -6.22
C ALA A 14 -2.15 -4.69 -5.14
N TRP A 15 -2.63 -5.93 -5.35
CA TRP A 15 -3.44 -6.64 -4.35
C TRP A 15 -2.66 -6.94 -3.06
N LYS A 16 -1.40 -7.37 -3.20
CA LYS A 16 -0.50 -7.60 -2.05
C LYS A 16 -0.24 -6.30 -1.30
N ALA A 17 0.00 -5.21 -2.01
CA ALA A 17 0.20 -3.88 -1.46
C ALA A 17 -1.03 -3.44 -0.66
N GLN A 18 -2.23 -3.49 -1.25
CA GLN A 18 -3.46 -3.06 -0.60
C GLN A 18 -3.69 -3.80 0.73
N LYS A 19 -3.62 -5.13 0.72
CA LYS A 19 -3.83 -5.94 1.94
C LYS A 19 -2.84 -5.58 3.04
N ARG A 20 -1.56 -5.41 2.70
CA ARG A 20 -0.51 -5.05 3.66
C ARG A 20 -0.70 -3.64 4.22
N LEU A 21 -0.90 -2.66 3.35
CA LEU A 21 -0.99 -1.24 3.73
C LEU A 21 -2.24 -0.98 4.59
N CYS A 22 -3.39 -1.56 4.23
CA CYS A 22 -4.61 -1.46 5.03
C CYS A 22 -4.43 -2.11 6.42
N GLY A 23 -3.81 -3.30 6.46
CA GLY A 23 -3.51 -3.98 7.73
C GLY A 23 -2.60 -3.13 8.62
N ARG A 24 -1.49 -2.61 8.07
CA ARG A 24 -0.54 -1.79 8.83
C ARG A 24 -1.14 -0.47 9.29
N TYR A 25 -1.95 0.19 8.46
CA TYR A 25 -2.67 1.40 8.84
C TYR A 25 -3.55 1.13 10.07
N ARG A 26 -4.33 0.04 10.03
CA ARG A 26 -5.19 -0.37 11.15
C ARG A 26 -4.37 -0.64 12.41
N THR A 27 -3.29 -1.43 12.32
CA THR A 27 -2.43 -1.75 13.46
C THR A 27 -1.84 -0.49 14.11
N LEU A 28 -1.27 0.42 13.30
CA LEU A 28 -0.63 1.63 13.82
C LEU A 28 -1.65 2.60 14.43
N THR A 29 -2.83 2.71 13.81
CA THR A 29 -3.93 3.55 14.32
C THR A 29 -4.47 3.00 15.64
N GLN A 30 -4.68 1.67 15.74
CA GLN A 30 -5.10 1.00 16.98
C GLN A 30 -4.06 1.12 18.10
N ALA A 31 -2.77 1.20 17.76
CA ALA A 31 -1.70 1.48 18.71
C ALA A 31 -1.63 2.96 19.17
N GLY A 32 -2.59 3.81 18.77
CA GLY A 32 -2.69 5.21 19.17
C GLY A 32 -1.62 6.13 18.55
N LYS A 33 -0.96 5.70 17.46
CA LYS A 33 0.06 6.52 16.79
C LYS A 33 -0.59 7.72 16.11
N ASN A 34 0.13 8.84 16.05
CA ASN A 34 -0.33 10.03 15.35
C ASN A 34 -0.62 9.71 13.88
N THR A 35 -1.85 9.99 13.43
CA THR A 35 -2.33 9.69 12.07
C THR A 35 -1.40 10.23 10.98
N LYS A 36 -0.80 11.41 11.17
CA LYS A 36 0.16 11.97 10.20
C LYS A 36 1.39 11.07 10.03
N LEU A 37 1.92 10.56 11.14
CA LEU A 37 3.06 9.63 11.12
C LEU A 37 2.67 8.29 10.51
N VAL A 38 1.45 7.80 10.79
CA VAL A 38 0.91 6.60 10.16
C VAL A 38 0.82 6.77 8.65
N CYS A 39 0.24 7.87 8.16
CA CYS A 39 0.14 8.14 6.72
C CYS A 39 1.52 8.21 6.05
N VAL A 40 2.51 8.85 6.67
CA VAL A 40 3.88 8.90 6.14
C VAL A 40 4.50 7.51 6.06
N ALA A 41 4.32 6.67 7.09
CA ALA A 41 4.84 5.30 7.07
C ALA A 41 4.21 4.46 5.95
N ILE A 42 2.89 4.55 5.77
CA ILE A 42 2.15 3.87 4.70
C ILE A 42 2.60 4.36 3.33
N ALA A 43 2.77 5.68 3.13
CA ALA A 43 3.24 6.24 1.87
C ALA A 43 4.65 5.74 1.51
N ARG A 44 5.57 5.65 2.48
CA ARG A 44 6.92 5.11 2.25
C ARG A 44 6.89 3.66 1.79
N GLU A 45 6.01 2.83 2.36
CA GLU A 45 5.85 1.45 1.90
C GLU A 45 5.19 1.35 0.52
N LEU A 46 4.22 2.22 0.23
CA LEU A 46 3.58 2.28 -1.07
C LEU A 46 4.60 2.54 -2.19
N VAL A 47 5.57 3.43 -1.98
CA VAL A 47 6.64 3.69 -2.96
C VAL A 47 7.44 2.42 -3.29
N GLY A 48 7.70 1.56 -2.30
CA GLY A 48 8.37 0.28 -2.53
C GLY A 48 7.57 -0.65 -3.44
N PHE A 49 6.25 -0.69 -3.26
CA PHE A 49 5.38 -1.46 -4.17
C PHE A 49 5.31 -0.87 -5.57
N VAL A 50 5.32 0.46 -5.71
CA VAL A 50 5.34 1.11 -7.02
C VAL A 50 6.61 0.76 -7.78
N TRP A 51 7.76 0.69 -7.10
CA TRP A 51 9.01 0.27 -7.72
C TRP A 51 9.01 -1.20 -8.16
N ASP A 52 8.33 -2.07 -7.40
CA ASP A 52 8.21 -3.51 -7.70
C ASP A 52 7.32 -3.80 -8.93
N ILE A 53 6.47 -2.84 -9.34
CA ILE A 53 5.60 -2.95 -10.51
C ILE A 53 6.33 -2.66 -11.83
N VAL A 54 7.41 -1.86 -11.78
CA VAL A 54 8.15 -1.36 -12.96
C VAL A 54 9.18 -2.37 -13.47
#